data_AF-A0A2T6FZL6-F1
#
_entry.id   AF-A0A2T6FZL6-F1
#
_cell.length_a   1.000
_cell.length_b   1.000
_cell.length_c   1.000
_cell.angle_alpha   90.00
_cell.angle_beta   90.00
_cell.angle_gamma   90.00
#
_symmetry.space_group_name_H-M   'P 1'
#
loop_
_entity.id
_entity.type
_entity.pdbx_description
1 polymer ?
#
loop_
_entity_poly.entity_id
_entity_poly.type
_entity_poly.pdbx_seq_one_letter_code
_entity_poly.pdbx_strand_id
1 'polypeptide(L)'
;MSLGFKRSRFKEVMAILLTVVCFTGLGTREALGGPWQTTWDCSDALYHCQAADLVPDLAQRMDTVEIYVPEGQVLSYHYKDSRKKTYDISKTEILVLYLESGTPVQVASAVVPQGGEANGEFIAPKSQYYYLSMECRYASDCDGRGYLRTSK
;
A
#
# COMPACT_ATOMS: atom_id res chain seq x y z
N MET A 1 -5.06 -14.89 53.98
CA MET A 1 -5.72 -15.21 52.70
C MET A 1 -5.85 -13.95 51.86
N SER A 2 -5.01 -13.74 50.85
CA SER A 2 -5.23 -12.70 49.82
C SER A 2 -4.34 -12.98 48.60
N LEU A 3 -4.68 -14.03 47.85
CA LEU A 3 -4.06 -14.37 46.56
C LEU A 3 -5.12 -14.60 45.45
N GLY A 4 -6.41 -14.50 45.77
CA GLY A 4 -7.50 -14.77 44.84
C GLY A 4 -7.86 -13.62 43.91
N PHE A 5 -7.62 -12.36 44.31
CA PHE A 5 -8.12 -11.19 43.57
C PHE A 5 -7.19 -10.69 42.45
N LYS A 6 -5.90 -11.05 42.47
CA LYS A 6 -4.93 -10.63 41.44
C LYS A 6 -4.97 -11.49 40.18
N ARG A 7 -5.48 -12.73 40.27
CA ARG A 7 -5.41 -13.72 39.19
C ARG A 7 -6.56 -13.58 38.16
N SER A 8 -7.70 -13.02 38.57
CA SER A 8 -8.87 -12.83 37.68
C SER A 8 -8.67 -11.65 36.73
N ARG A 9 -8.25 -10.49 37.24
CA ARG A 9 -8.02 -9.28 36.42
C ARG A 9 -6.93 -9.46 35.35
N PHE A 10 -5.92 -10.29 35.62
CA PHE A 10 -4.86 -10.55 34.64
C PHE A 10 -5.36 -11.39 33.45
N LYS A 11 -6.32 -12.30 33.69
CA LYS A 11 -6.94 -13.09 32.63
C LYS A 11 -7.87 -12.24 31.76
N GLU A 12 -8.63 -11.33 32.36
CA GLU A 12 -9.49 -10.40 31.62
C GLU A 12 -8.67 -9.44 30.75
N VAL A 13 -7.58 -8.87 31.28
CA VAL A 13 -6.70 -7.97 30.50
C VAL A 13 -6.01 -8.72 29.35
N MET A 14 -5.55 -9.95 29.57
CA MET A 14 -4.97 -10.77 28.50
C MET A 14 -6.00 -11.20 27.45
N ALA A 15 -7.24 -11.50 27.86
CA ALA A 15 -8.31 -11.81 26.93
C ALA A 15 -8.67 -10.59 26.07
N ILE A 16 -8.73 -9.39 26.67
CA ILE A 16 -8.97 -8.13 25.94
C ILE A 16 -7.82 -7.87 24.95
N LEU A 17 -6.56 -8.04 25.37
CA LEU A 17 -5.39 -7.90 24.48
C LEU A 17 -5.41 -8.91 23.32
N LEU A 18 -5.75 -10.17 23.58
CA LEU A 18 -5.89 -11.19 22.54
C LEU A 18 -7.05 -10.89 21.59
N THR A 19 -8.20 -10.42 22.10
CA THR A 19 -9.30 -10.01 21.24
C THR A 19 -8.95 -8.78 20.42
N VAL A 20 -8.25 -7.78 20.98
CA VAL A 20 -7.81 -6.61 20.22
C VAL A 20 -6.87 -7.04 19.09
N VAL A 21 -5.90 -7.92 19.37
CA VAL A 21 -4.97 -8.44 18.35
C VAL A 21 -5.67 -9.33 17.30
N CYS A 22 -6.76 -10.03 17.66
CA CYS A 22 -7.55 -10.83 16.71
C CYS A 22 -8.62 -10.02 15.94
N PHE A 23 -9.12 -8.91 16.47
CA PHE A 23 -10.15 -8.07 15.85
C PHE A 23 -9.57 -6.83 15.13
N THR A 24 -8.34 -6.43 15.43
CA THR A 24 -7.56 -5.58 14.52
C THR A 24 -6.87 -6.52 13.53
N GLY A 25 -7.50 -6.82 12.39
CA GLY A 25 -6.93 -7.63 11.30
C GLY A 25 -5.70 -7.02 10.61
N LEU A 26 -4.81 -6.41 11.40
CA LEU A 26 -3.75 -5.47 11.02
C LEU A 26 -2.35 -6.04 11.31
N GLY A 27 -2.20 -7.35 11.60
CA GLY A 27 -0.89 -7.83 12.07
C GLY A 27 -0.49 -9.28 11.81
N THR A 28 -1.35 -10.14 11.26
CA THR A 28 -1.00 -11.57 11.10
C THR A 28 -0.65 -11.98 9.67
N ARG A 29 -1.03 -11.22 8.64
CA ARG A 29 -0.59 -11.49 7.24
C ARG A 29 0.71 -10.73 6.88
N GLU A 30 0.90 -9.53 7.43
CA GLU A 30 2.10 -8.70 7.24
C GLU A 30 3.37 -9.33 7.85
N ALA A 31 3.22 -10.19 8.86
CA ALA A 31 4.34 -10.86 9.55
C ALA A 31 4.83 -12.14 8.84
N LEU A 32 4.11 -12.63 7.83
CA LEU A 32 4.43 -13.88 7.11
C LEU A 32 4.86 -13.65 5.65
N GLY A 33 4.70 -12.43 5.12
CA GLY A 33 5.40 -12.00 3.92
C GLY A 33 6.85 -11.70 4.28
N GLY A 34 7.81 -12.24 3.53
CA GLY A 34 9.19 -11.73 3.62
C GLY A 34 9.21 -10.21 3.34
N PRO A 35 10.29 -9.50 3.68
CA PRO A 35 10.37 -8.02 3.60
C PRO A 35 10.20 -7.41 2.19
N TRP A 36 9.83 -8.22 1.19
CA TRP A 36 9.78 -7.88 -0.22
C TRP A 36 8.39 -8.06 -0.86
N GLN A 37 7.37 -8.50 -0.12
CA GLN A 37 6.01 -8.66 -0.65
C GLN A 37 5.00 -8.34 0.45
N THR A 38 4.26 -7.24 0.28
CA THR A 38 3.15 -6.89 1.17
C THR A 38 1.87 -6.78 0.36
N THR A 39 0.84 -7.50 0.78
CA THR A 39 -0.48 -7.52 0.14
C THR A 39 -1.55 -7.08 1.12
N TRP A 40 -2.39 -6.15 0.70
CA TRP A 40 -3.51 -5.64 1.49
C TRP A 40 -4.82 -6.03 0.82
N ASP A 41 -5.77 -6.53 1.60
CA ASP A 41 -7.06 -7.00 1.10
C ASP A 41 -8.19 -6.12 1.63
N CYS A 42 -8.77 -5.30 0.76
CA CYS A 42 -9.87 -4.39 1.08
C CYS A 42 -11.25 -4.95 0.71
N SER A 43 -11.37 -6.26 0.52
CA SER A 43 -12.64 -6.90 0.15
C SER A 43 -13.72 -6.82 1.24
N ASP A 44 -13.33 -6.68 2.51
CA ASP A 44 -14.27 -6.55 3.63
C ASP A 44 -14.67 -5.09 3.87
N ALA A 45 -15.95 -4.78 3.63
CA ALA A 45 -16.53 -3.46 3.83
C ALA A 45 -16.54 -2.99 5.30
N LEU A 46 -16.28 -3.89 6.26
CA LEU A 46 -16.30 -3.57 7.69
C LEU A 46 -14.98 -2.94 8.17
N TYR A 47 -13.87 -3.15 7.46
CA TYR A 47 -12.55 -2.69 7.89
C TYR A 47 -12.07 -1.50 7.06
N HIS A 48 -11.39 -0.56 7.73
CA HIS A 48 -10.63 0.48 7.06
C HIS A 48 -9.39 -0.16 6.45
N CYS A 49 -9.42 -0.45 5.16
CA CYS A 49 -8.22 -0.88 4.46
C CYS A 49 -7.24 0.30 4.39
N GLN A 50 -6.07 0.14 5.00
CA GLN A 50 -5.04 1.17 5.01
C GLN A 50 -4.05 0.94 3.86
N ALA A 51 -3.51 2.06 3.37
CA ALA A 51 -2.74 2.18 2.16
C ALA A 51 -1.65 1.12 1.99
N ALA A 52 -1.37 0.78 0.73
CA ALA A 52 -0.20 0.06 0.29
C ALA A 52 0.92 1.05 -0.04
N ASP A 53 1.89 1.20 0.85
CA ASP A 53 2.98 2.17 0.74
C ASP A 53 4.15 1.61 -0.08
N LEU A 54 4.58 2.36 -1.11
CA LEU A 54 5.84 2.13 -1.81
C LEU A 54 7.00 2.76 -1.04
N VAL A 55 7.84 1.91 -0.47
CA VAL A 55 9.13 2.29 0.12
C VAL A 55 10.14 2.55 -1.02
N PRO A 56 11.12 3.48 -0.86
CA PRO A 56 11.99 3.89 -1.98
C PRO A 56 12.71 2.80 -2.74
N ASP A 57 13.13 1.75 -2.05
CA ASP A 57 13.87 0.65 -2.68
C ASP A 57 12.95 -0.41 -3.32
N LEU A 58 11.65 -0.35 -3.00
CA LEU A 58 10.62 -1.26 -3.53
C LEU A 58 9.96 -0.69 -4.79
N ALA A 59 9.92 0.63 -4.93
CA ALA A 59 9.44 1.36 -6.10
C ALA A 59 10.05 0.90 -7.45
N GLN A 60 11.28 0.39 -7.43
CA GLN A 60 11.99 -0.09 -8.62
C GLN A 60 11.63 -1.53 -9.02
N ARG A 61 10.87 -2.23 -8.17
CA ARG A 61 10.51 -3.64 -8.36
C ARG A 61 9.01 -3.73 -8.58
N MET A 62 8.64 -3.96 -9.84
CA MET A 62 7.26 -4.19 -10.28
C MET A 62 6.72 -5.40 -9.54
N ASP A 63 5.73 -5.25 -8.63
CA ASP A 63 5.00 -6.30 -7.85
C ASP A 63 5.19 -6.31 -6.32
N THR A 64 5.97 -5.41 -5.74
CA THR A 64 6.34 -5.53 -4.31
C THR A 64 5.21 -5.18 -3.33
N VAL A 65 4.21 -4.43 -3.79
CA VAL A 65 3.18 -3.77 -2.97
C VAL A 65 1.86 -3.75 -3.75
N GLU A 66 0.86 -4.50 -3.30
CA GLU A 66 -0.44 -4.63 -3.99
C GLU A 66 -1.64 -4.49 -3.04
N ILE A 67 -2.71 -3.85 -3.50
CA ILE A 67 -3.96 -3.67 -2.74
C ILE A 67 -5.15 -4.21 -3.51
N TYR A 68 -5.89 -5.15 -2.94
CA TYR A 68 -7.14 -5.64 -3.50
C TYR A 68 -8.26 -4.65 -3.26
N VAL A 69 -8.90 -4.17 -4.33
CA VAL A 69 -9.96 -3.16 -4.25
C VAL A 69 -11.19 -3.62 -5.01
N PRO A 70 -12.38 -3.60 -4.39
CA PRO A 70 -13.65 -3.87 -5.07
C PRO A 70 -13.94 -2.90 -6.22
N GLU A 71 -14.59 -3.41 -7.26
CA GLU A 71 -15.13 -2.59 -8.35
C GLU A 71 -16.01 -1.45 -7.81
N GLY A 72 -15.85 -0.25 -8.39
CA GLY A 72 -16.63 0.92 -8.01
C GLY A 72 -16.09 1.71 -6.81
N GLN A 73 -15.06 1.22 -6.10
CA GLN A 73 -14.40 1.99 -5.04
C GLN A 73 -13.40 3.01 -5.59
N VAL A 74 -13.25 4.13 -4.89
CA VAL A 74 -12.27 5.16 -5.24
C VAL A 74 -10.90 4.73 -4.73
N LEU A 75 -9.97 4.64 -5.67
CA LEU A 75 -8.55 4.45 -5.42
C LEU A 75 -7.84 5.78 -5.61
N SER A 76 -6.92 6.08 -4.71
CA SER A 76 -6.05 7.25 -4.80
C SER A 76 -4.60 6.83 -4.69
N TYR A 77 -3.77 7.50 -5.46
CA TYR A 77 -2.35 7.20 -5.57
C TYR A 77 -1.54 8.48 -5.48
N HIS A 78 -0.35 8.38 -4.92
CA HIS A 78 0.59 9.50 -4.82
C HIS A 78 2.01 8.97 -4.92
N TYR A 79 2.89 9.82 -5.42
CA TYR A 79 4.33 9.61 -5.36
C TYR A 79 5.05 10.94 -5.17
N LYS A 80 6.04 10.92 -4.29
CA LYS A 80 6.98 12.00 -4.04
C LYS A 80 8.39 11.53 -4.36
N ASP A 81 8.97 12.21 -5.33
CA ASP A 81 10.35 12.01 -5.73
C ASP A 81 11.30 12.54 -4.65
N SER A 82 12.26 11.72 -4.23
CA SER A 82 13.24 12.07 -3.20
C SER A 82 14.56 12.59 -3.77
N ARG A 83 14.75 12.55 -5.09
CA ARG A 83 15.95 13.05 -5.75
C ARG A 83 15.99 14.56 -5.62
N LYS A 84 17.19 15.11 -5.46
CA LYS A 84 17.37 16.56 -5.41
C LYS A 84 17.03 17.14 -6.78
N LYS A 85 16.18 18.17 -6.81
CA LYS A 85 15.86 18.91 -8.04
C LYS A 85 17.15 19.51 -8.61
N THR A 86 17.52 19.09 -9.81
CA THR A 86 18.62 19.67 -10.59
C THR A 86 18.08 20.27 -11.90
N TYR A 87 18.96 20.74 -12.80
CA TYR A 87 18.57 21.18 -14.16
C TYR A 87 18.30 20.01 -15.10
N ASP A 88 18.27 18.79 -14.58
CA ASP A 88 17.96 17.58 -15.30
C ASP A 88 16.48 17.53 -15.70
N ILE A 89 16.23 17.02 -16.90
CA ILE A 89 14.89 16.81 -17.47
C ILE A 89 14.31 15.44 -17.06
N SER A 90 15.01 14.71 -16.19
CA SER A 90 14.55 13.42 -15.68
C SER A 90 13.20 13.54 -14.97
N LYS A 91 12.38 12.52 -15.20
CA LYS A 91 11.03 12.41 -14.67
C LYS A 91 10.72 10.97 -14.38
N THR A 92 9.83 10.80 -13.43
CA THR A 92 9.31 9.49 -13.03
C THR A 92 7.86 9.43 -13.42
N GLU A 93 7.50 8.47 -14.26
CA GLU A 93 6.10 8.19 -14.53
C GLU A 93 5.63 7.09 -13.58
N ILE A 94 4.58 7.37 -12.82
CA ILE A 94 3.91 6.37 -12.00
C ILE A 94 2.71 5.84 -12.76
N LEU A 95 2.53 4.53 -12.73
CA LEU A 95 1.46 3.81 -13.40
C LEU A 95 0.69 3.02 -12.34
N VAL A 96 -0.63 3.13 -12.33
CA VAL A 96 -1.47 2.20 -11.57
C VAL A 96 -1.89 1.08 -12.50
N LEU A 97 -1.57 -0.15 -12.12
CA LEU A 97 -1.76 -1.35 -12.92
C LEU A 97 -2.56 -2.40 -12.13
N TYR A 98 -3.20 -3.31 -12.85
CA TYR A 98 -3.65 -4.61 -12.33
C TYR A 98 -3.31 -5.70 -13.36
N LEU A 99 -3.31 -6.98 -12.96
CA LEU A 99 -3.08 -8.10 -13.89
C LEU A 99 -4.41 -8.68 -14.40
N GLU A 100 -4.61 -8.70 -15.72
CA GLU A 100 -5.70 -9.40 -16.37
C GLU A 100 -5.16 -10.66 -17.07
N SER A 101 -5.48 -11.83 -16.53
CA SER A 101 -4.96 -13.11 -17.06
C SER A 101 -3.43 -13.12 -17.22
N GLY A 102 -2.72 -12.49 -16.28
CA GLY A 102 -1.26 -12.34 -16.28
C GLY A 102 -0.73 -11.20 -17.15
N THR A 103 -1.59 -10.44 -17.84
CA THR A 103 -1.19 -9.27 -18.63
C THR A 103 -1.41 -7.98 -17.82
N PRO A 104 -0.41 -7.10 -17.66
CA PRO A 104 -0.59 -5.82 -17.01
C PRO A 104 -1.56 -4.92 -17.78
N VAL A 105 -2.55 -4.37 -17.08
CA VAL A 105 -3.51 -3.38 -17.60
C VAL A 105 -3.35 -2.08 -16.82
N GLN A 106 -3.05 -1.00 -17.54
CA GLN A 106 -2.93 0.34 -16.97
C GLN A 106 -4.28 1.01 -16.86
N VAL A 107 -4.55 1.56 -15.67
CA VAL A 107 -5.82 2.26 -15.36
C VAL A 107 -5.61 3.73 -15.04
N ALA A 108 -4.44 4.12 -14.56
CA ALA A 108 -4.09 5.50 -14.29
C ALA A 108 -2.59 5.73 -14.42
N SER A 109 -2.18 7.00 -14.63
CA SER A 109 -0.78 7.39 -14.52
C SER A 109 -0.63 8.84 -14.06
N ALA A 110 0.58 9.19 -13.62
CA ALA A 110 0.97 10.58 -13.43
C ALA A 110 2.47 10.74 -13.72
N VAL A 111 2.85 11.93 -14.20
CA VAL A 111 4.25 12.28 -14.45
C VAL A 111 4.75 13.14 -13.30
N VAL A 112 5.79 12.68 -12.62
CA VAL A 112 6.42 13.34 -11.47
C VAL A 112 7.77 13.92 -11.92
N PRO A 113 7.94 15.25 -11.88
CA PRO A 113 9.23 15.85 -12.15
C PRO A 113 10.22 15.51 -11.03
N GLN A 114 11.52 15.52 -11.32
CA GLN A 114 12.56 15.31 -10.32
C GLN A 114 12.40 16.24 -9.10
N GLY A 115 12.43 15.65 -7.90
CA GLY A 115 12.21 16.35 -6.63
C GLY A 115 10.79 16.92 -6.44
N GLY A 116 9.85 16.56 -7.31
CA GLY A 116 8.44 16.93 -7.22
C GLY A 116 7.58 15.82 -6.62
N GLU A 117 6.27 16.04 -6.70
CA GLU A 117 5.27 15.05 -6.32
C GLU A 117 4.07 15.13 -7.26
N ALA A 118 3.35 14.03 -7.41
CA ALA A 118 2.06 13.99 -8.08
C ALA A 118 1.14 12.97 -7.43
N ASN A 119 -0.15 13.16 -7.63
CA ASN A 119 -1.20 12.26 -7.17
C ASN A 119 -2.33 12.20 -8.19
N GLY A 120 -3.20 11.22 -8.01
CA GLY A 120 -4.46 11.13 -8.73
C GLY A 120 -5.43 10.23 -8.01
N GLU A 121 -6.66 10.21 -8.51
CA GLU A 121 -7.74 9.35 -8.04
C GLU A 121 -8.49 8.77 -9.23
N PHE A 122 -8.95 7.54 -9.12
CA PHE A 122 -9.82 6.92 -10.10
C PHE A 122 -10.76 5.91 -9.43
N ILE A 123 -11.82 5.54 -10.13
CA ILE A 123 -12.76 4.51 -9.66
C ILE A 123 -12.28 3.17 -10.19
N ALA A 124 -12.08 2.18 -9.30
CA ALA A 124 -11.64 0.84 -9.65
C ALA A 124 -12.60 0.22 -10.67
N PRO A 125 -12.15 -0.07 -11.91
CA PRO A 125 -13.03 -0.59 -12.95
C PRO A 125 -13.40 -2.06 -12.74
N LYS A 126 -12.66 -2.79 -11.90
CA LYS A 126 -12.86 -4.22 -11.57
C LYS A 126 -12.39 -4.54 -10.16
N SER A 127 -12.93 -5.60 -9.57
CA SER A 127 -12.44 -6.13 -8.29
C SER A 127 -11.13 -6.90 -8.47
N GLN A 128 -9.99 -6.26 -8.21
CA GLN A 128 -8.65 -6.80 -8.49
C GLN A 128 -7.59 -6.30 -7.51
N TYR A 129 -6.42 -6.94 -7.51
CA TYR A 129 -5.19 -6.41 -6.91
C TYR A 129 -4.60 -5.34 -7.83
N TYR A 130 -4.48 -4.13 -7.29
CA TYR A 130 -3.85 -3.00 -7.95
C TYR A 130 -2.47 -2.76 -7.35
N TYR A 131 -1.53 -2.32 -8.18
CA TYR A 131 -0.18 -2.00 -7.78
C TYR A 131 0.33 -0.78 -8.52
N LEU A 132 1.35 -0.15 -7.95
CA LEU A 132 2.07 0.94 -8.59
C LEU A 132 3.29 0.39 -9.31
N SER A 133 3.47 0.81 -10.56
CA SER A 133 4.69 0.60 -11.34
C SER A 133 5.30 1.95 -11.68
N MET A 134 6.61 1.96 -11.91
CA MET A 134 7.39 3.18 -12.04
C MET A 134 8.33 3.09 -13.23
N GLU A 135 8.27 4.10 -14.09
CA GLU A 135 9.15 4.24 -15.23
C GLU A 135 10.06 5.46 -15.07
N CYS A 136 11.36 5.21 -14.96
CA CYS A 136 12.37 6.25 -14.89
C CYS A 136 12.72 6.70 -16.30
N ARG A 137 12.35 7.92 -16.66
CA ARG A 137 12.72 8.50 -17.95
C ARG A 137 13.95 9.37 -17.77
N TYR A 138 14.99 9.05 -18.55
CA TYR A 138 16.27 9.76 -18.60
C TYR A 138 17.13 9.71 -17.32
N ALA A 139 16.78 8.85 -16.35
CA ALA A 139 17.55 8.60 -15.13
C ALA A 139 17.80 7.09 -14.96
N SER A 140 18.87 6.72 -14.24
CA SER A 140 19.13 5.33 -13.84
C SER A 140 18.15 4.85 -12.78
N ASP A 141 17.81 5.73 -11.83
CA ASP A 141 17.07 5.36 -10.63
C ASP A 141 15.89 6.30 -10.37
N CYS A 142 14.76 5.70 -9.99
CA CYS A 142 13.60 6.39 -9.44
C CYS A 142 13.63 6.18 -7.92
N ASP A 143 14.02 7.23 -7.19
CA ASP A 143 14.05 7.17 -5.73
C ASP A 143 12.95 8.06 -5.19
N GLY A 144 12.04 7.49 -4.42
CA GLY A 144 10.96 8.26 -3.81
C GLY A 144 10.01 7.41 -2.99
N ARG A 145 8.94 8.00 -2.51
CA ARG A 145 7.93 7.30 -1.70
C ARG A 145 6.59 7.50 -2.33
N GLY A 146 5.78 6.45 -2.38
CA GLY A 146 4.42 6.55 -2.89
C GLY A 146 3.47 5.74 -2.04
N TYR A 147 2.20 5.86 -2.35
CA TYR A 147 1.17 5.01 -1.76
C TYR A 147 0.06 4.75 -2.76
N LEU A 148 -0.63 3.65 -2.52
CA LEU A 148 -1.88 3.29 -3.14
C LEU A 148 -2.91 3.07 -2.03
N ARG A 149 -3.99 3.84 -2.02
CA ARG A 149 -4.99 3.76 -0.94
C ARG A 149 -6.39 3.75 -1.53
N THR A 150 -7.28 2.96 -0.94
CA THR A 150 -8.71 3.07 -1.22
C THR A 150 -9.37 3.98 -0.17
N SER A 151 -10.35 4.78 -0.57
CA SER A 151 -11.15 5.55 0.38
C SER A 151 -12.35 4.73 0.86
N LYS A 152 -12.88 5.10 2.03
CA LYS A 152 -14.20 4.63 2.48
C LYS A 152 -15.32 5.15 1.59
#